data_AF-A0A171KTV0-F1
#
_entry.id   AF-A0A171KTV0-F1
#
_cell.length_a   1.000
_cell.length_b   1.000
_cell.length_c   1.000
_cell.angle_alpha   90.00
_cell.angle_beta   90.00
_cell.angle_gamma   90.00
#
_symmetry.space_group_name_H-M   'P 1'
#
loop_
_entity.id
_entity.type
_entity.pdbx_description
1 polymer ?
#
loop_
_entity_poly.entity_id
_entity_poly.type
_entity_poly.pdbx_seq_one_letter_code
_entity_poly.pdbx_strand_id
1 'polypeptide(L)' 'MAAARRGLGYAILVKSACQTLLDTGELEALVLNKPAAPLQLFATYPQRRYLPRKVRALAEHFAQSLLPMGQGLAR' A
#
# COMPACT_ATOMS: atom_id res chain seq x y z
N MET A 1 12.72 5.66 -1.02
CA MET A 1 12.09 6.93 -1.47
C MET A 1 13.07 8.10 -1.51
N ALA A 2 13.89 8.34 -0.48
CA ALA A 2 14.81 9.50 -0.42
C ALA A 2 15.79 9.62 -1.59
N ALA A 3 16.30 8.50 -2.13
CA ALA A 3 17.22 8.53 -3.28
C ALA A 3 16.53 8.95 -4.59
N ALA A 4 15.35 8.40 -4.88
CA ALA A 4 14.56 8.74 -6.07
C ALA A 4 14.17 10.22 -6.09
N ARG A 5 13.75 10.78 -4.94
CA ARG A 5 13.45 12.21 -4.79
C ARG A 5 14.65 13.14 -5.04
N ARG A 6 15.87 12.64 -4.88
CA ARG A 6 17.11 13.38 -5.15
C ARG A 6 17.66 13.17 -6.56
N GLY A 7 16.90 12.50 -7.43
CA GLY A 7 17.32 12.21 -8.80
C GLY A 7 18.40 11.12 -8.92
N LEU A 8 18.59 10.29 -7.89
CA LEU A 8 19.61 9.23 -7.90
C LEU A 8 19.16 7.95 -8.64
N GLY A 9 17.96 7.96 -9.24
CA GLY A 9 17.44 6.84 -10.05
C GLY A 9 15.96 6.53 -9.77
N TYR A 10 15.55 5.33 -10.16
CA TYR A 10 14.17 4.84 -10.06
C TYR A 10 13.95 3.99 -8.80
N ALA A 11 12.70 3.90 -8.35
CA ALA A 11 12.31 3.04 -7.24
C ALA A 11 10.92 2.43 -7.47
N ILE A 12 10.75 1.16 -7.07
CA ILE A 12 9.43 0.51 -7.00
C ILE A 12 8.83 0.85 -5.64
N LEU A 13 7.69 1.52 -5.64
CA LEU A 13 7.05 2.06 -4.44
C LEU A 13 5.57 1.70 -4.41
N VAL A 14 5.02 1.58 -3.21
CA VAL A 14 3.56 1.48 -3.03
C VAL A 14 2.95 2.84 -3.31
N LYS A 15 2.04 2.91 -4.28
CA LYS A 15 1.41 4.16 -4.75
C LYS A 15 0.84 5.01 -3.61
N SER A 16 0.14 4.39 -2.66
CA SER A 16 -0.47 5.11 -1.53
C SER A 16 0.56 5.79 -0.62
N ALA A 17 1.78 5.25 -0.52
CA ALA A 17 2.83 5.82 0.31
C ALA A 17 3.54 7.02 -0.33
N CYS A 18 3.43 7.19 -1.66
CA CYS A 18 4.05 8.29 -2.40
C CYS A 18 3.05 9.19 -3.13
N GLN A 19 1.74 9.04 -2.88
CA GLN A 19 0.70 9.78 -3.60
C GLN A 19 0.92 11.30 -3.52
N THR A 20 1.23 11.84 -2.34
CA THR A 20 1.55 13.27 -2.19
C THR A 20 2.71 13.74 -3.05
N LEU A 21 3.73 12.88 -3.25
CA LEU A 21 4.89 13.21 -4.08
C LEU A 21 4.56 13.15 -5.57
N LEU A 22 3.62 12.28 -5.97
CA LEU A 22 3.07 12.27 -7.31
C LEU A 22 2.19 13.51 -7.55
N ASP A 23 1.37 13.88 -6.57
CA ASP A 23 0.44 15.02 -6.66
C ASP A 23 1.19 16.36 -6.74
N THR A 24 2.34 16.47 -6.06
CA THR A 24 3.21 17.65 -6.08
C THR A 24 4.17 17.69 -7.27
N GLY A 25 4.27 16.61 -8.05
CA GLY A 25 5.22 16.47 -9.15
C GLY A 25 6.67 16.24 -8.70
N GLU A 26 6.94 16.01 -7.42
CA GLU A 26 8.27 15.60 -6.93
C GLU A 26 8.65 14.18 -7.39
N LEU A 27 7.68 13.36 -7.73
CA LEU A 27 7.85 12.06 -8.37
C LEU A 27 6.94 11.95 -9.60
N GLU A 28 7.41 11.19 -10.58
CA GLU A 28 6.63 10.84 -11.77
C GLU A 28 6.48 9.32 -11.87
N ALA A 29 5.29 8.87 -12.28
CA ALA A 29 5.02 7.46 -12.47
C ALA A 29 5.60 6.98 -13.80
N LEU A 30 6.54 6.04 -13.76
CA LEU A 30 7.10 5.43 -14.95
C LEU A 30 6.22 4.26 -15.43
N VAL A 31 5.73 4.34 -16.66
CA VAL A 31 5.03 3.22 -17.31
C VAL A 31 6.06 2.20 -17.77
N LEU A 32 5.97 0.98 -17.25
CA LEU A 32 6.82 -0.13 -17.64
C LEU A 32 6.04 -1.10 -18.54
N ASN A 33 6.76 -1.85 -19.37
CA ASN A 33 6.17 -2.88 -20.24
C ASN A 33 5.48 -4.02 -19.47
N LYS A 34 5.67 -4.11 -18.15
CA LYS A 34 5.05 -5.09 -17.27
C LYS A 34 4.21 -4.38 -16.21
N PRO A 35 3.04 -4.94 -15.84
CA PRO A 35 2.24 -4.39 -14.76
C PRO A 35 2.98 -4.49 -13.42
N ALA A 36 2.60 -3.62 -12.48
CA ALA A 36 3.10 -3.70 -11.12
C ALA A 36 2.75 -5.06 -10.49
N ALA A 37 3.69 -5.65 -9.76
CA ALA A 37 3.44 -6.90 -9.06
C ALA A 37 2.31 -6.72 -8.03
N PRO A 38 1.34 -7.65 -7.96
CA PRO A 38 0.25 -7.55 -6.99
C PRO A 38 0.81 -7.67 -5.58
N LEU A 39 0.67 -6.60 -4.79
CA LEU A 39 1.03 -6.59 -3.38
C LEU A 39 -0.22 -6.83 -2.53
N GLN A 40 -0.15 -7.84 -1.66
CA GLN A 40 -1.24 -8.19 -0.75
C GLN A 40 -0.84 -7.84 0.68
N LEU A 41 -1.78 -7.23 1.41
CA LEU A 41 -1.60 -6.87 2.81
C LEU A 41 -2.36 -7.86 3.69
N PHE A 42 -1.68 -8.48 4.64
CA PHE A 42 -2.25 -9.50 5.51
C PHE A 42 -2.23 -9.06 6.98
N ALA A 43 -3.35 -9.22 7.66
CA ALA A 43 -3.41 -9.12 9.12
C ALA A 43 -3.08 -10.50 9.73
N THR A 44 -1.92 -10.62 10.36
CA THR A 44 -1.50 -11.86 11.03
C THR A 44 -1.68 -11.75 12.54
N TYR A 45 -2.14 -12.83 13.16
CA TYR A 45 -2.32 -12.93 14.60
C TYR A 45 -2.04 -14.37 15.05
N PRO A 46 -1.60 -14.59 16.30
CA PRO A 46 -1.37 -15.93 16.81
C PRO A 46 -2.65 -16.75 16.73
N GLN A 47 -2.56 -17.96 16.19
CA GLN A 47 -3.69 -18.88 16.08
C GLN A 47 -4.12 -19.35 17.48
N ARG A 48 -5.04 -18.59 18.10
CA ARG A 48 -5.76 -19.02 19.30
C ARG A 48 -7.10 -19.60 18.85
N ARG A 49 -7.55 -20.66 19.51
CA ARG A 49 -8.84 -21.33 19.27
C ARG A 49 -10.04 -20.36 19.29
N TYR A 50 -9.88 -19.19 19.92
CA TYR A 50 -10.82 -18.08 19.90
C TYR A 50 -10.07 -16.75 19.66
N LEU A 51 -10.54 -15.97 18.67
CA LEU A 51 -10.09 -14.58 18.47
C LEU A 51 -10.81 -13.67 19.48
N PRO A 52 -10.10 -12.94 20.35
CA PRO A 52 -10.74 -12.03 21.29
C PRO A 52 -11.60 -11.00 20.55
N ARG A 53 -12.78 -10.68 21.08
CA ARG A 53 -13.74 -9.74 20.47
C ARG A 53 -13.11 -8.39 20.11
N LYS A 54 -12.19 -7.89 20.94
CA LYS A 54 -11.45 -6.65 20.68
C LYS A 54 -10.54 -6.74 19.45
N VAL A 55 -9.87 -7.87 19.25
CA VAL A 55 -8.99 -8.10 18.09
C VAL A 55 -9.81 -8.25 16.82
N ARG A 56 -10.95 -8.95 16.87
CA ARG A 56 -11.88 -9.02 15.74
C ARG A 56 -12.38 -7.63 15.33
N ALA A 57 -12.88 -6.84 16.29
CA ALA A 57 -13.37 -5.49 16.01
C ALA A 57 -12.27 -4.59 15.41
N LEU A 58 -11.02 -4.74 15.88
CA LEU A 58 -9.87 -4.03 15.32
C LEU A 58 -9.57 -4.47 13.87
N ALA A 59 -9.59 -5.77 13.59
CA ALA A 59 -9.38 -6.29 12.24
C ALA A 59 -10.46 -5.83 11.27
N GLU A 60 -11.72 -5.81 11.70
CA GLU A 60 -12.86 -5.27 10.94
C GLU A 60 -12.68 -3.77 10.67
N HIS A 61 -12.25 -3.00 11.68
CA HIS A 61 -11.96 -1.58 11.52
C HIS A 61 -10.84 -1.35 10.49
N PHE A 62 -9.74 -2.09 10.59
CA PHE A 62 -8.66 -2.00 9.61
C PHE A 62 -9.09 -2.42 8.22
N ALA A 63 -9.91 -3.46 8.08
CA ALA A 63 -10.46 -3.83 6.79
C ALA A 63 -11.23 -2.65 6.19
N GLN A 64 -12.15 -2.04 6.93
CA GLN A 64 -12.92 -0.88 6.46
C GLN A 64 -12.05 0.33 6.10
N SER A 65 -11.01 0.62 6.89
CA SER A 65 -10.13 1.78 6.67
C SER A 65 -9.07 1.58 5.60
N LEU A 66 -8.63 0.34 5.36
CA LEU A 66 -7.56 0.01 4.40
C LEU A 66 -8.09 -0.42 3.02
N LEU A 67 -9.32 -0.93 2.93
CA LEU A 67 -10.01 -1.22 1.66
C LEU A 67 -9.96 -0.06 0.64
N PRO A 68 -10.18 1.22 1.01
CA PRO A 68 -10.06 2.32 0.05
C PRO A 68 -8.63 2.57 -0.44
N MET A 69 -7.59 2.12 0.27
CA MET A 69 -6.19 2.32 -0.12
C MET A 69 -5.71 1.34 -1.21
N GLY A 70 -6.45 0.25 -1.45
CA GLY A 70 -6.12 -0.80 -2.43
C GLY A 70 -6.80 -0.66 -3.80
N GLN A 71 -7.73 0.29 -3.99
CA GLN A 71 -8.56 0.35 -5.20
C GLN A 71 -7.92 1.04 -6.42
N GLY A 72 -6.63 1.36 -6.37
CA GLY A 72 -5.91 2.04 -7.45
C GLY A 72 -5.33 1.13 -8.54
N LEU A 73 -5.64 -0.17 -8.57
CA LEU A 73 -4.94 -1.16 -9.42
C LEU A 73 -5.85 -2.05 -10.29
N ALA A 74 -7.06 -1.61 -10.60
CA ALA A 74 -7.95 -2.28 -11.55
C ALA A 74 -8.67 -1.26 -12.44
N ARG A 75 -7.92 -0.64 -13.36
CA ARG A 75 -8.45 -0.05 -14.58
C ARG A 75 -7.49 -0.31 -15.72
#